data_AF-A0A2J1DT11-F1
#
_entry.id   AF-A0A2J1DT11-F1
#
_cell.length_a   1.000
_cell.length_b   1.000
_cell.length_c   1.000
_cell.angle_alpha   90.00
_cell.angle_beta   90.00
_cell.angle_gamma   90.00
#
_symmetry.space_group_name_H-M   'P 1'
#
loop_
_entity.id
_entity.type
_entity.pdbx_description
1 polymer ?
#
loop_
_entity_poly.entity_id
_entity_poly.type
_entity_poly.pdbx_seq_one_letter_code
_entity_poly.pdbx_strand_id
1 'polypeptide(L)'
;MLISRNETRLVLTLDSNCRGATLQLEAERGNQALLDDFAVQVEALAKKENFYKGKCISFGGVLRFLKPGSQSWDSIILEESVKDDIYLNSVQFLKQQDRLSRLGIPKKRGLLLAGEPGTGKTIVCKALMSGAKDITCITTDCYQLREAWYVDELYEIARELSPSIVFIEDLDLIGKSRDEYGNEAATPLSALLAALDGLETNLGVVTIATTNFLDSLDNALIRRPSRFDRVITLKRPDLSQRQEIINRLCRKIRLSPDARLYLARHSECYTPAQLQEVVFQSGY
;
A
#
# COMPACT_ATOMS: atom_id res chain seq x y z
N MET A 1 5.03 -37.97 -0.33
CA MET A 1 5.22 -38.41 -1.73
C MET A 1 6.64 -38.94 -1.88
N LEU A 2 6.81 -40.14 -2.45
CA LEU A 2 8.11 -40.69 -2.79
C LEU A 2 8.45 -40.30 -4.23
N ILE A 3 9.62 -39.69 -4.44
CA ILE A 3 10.10 -39.24 -5.74
C ILE A 3 11.42 -39.96 -6.01
N SER A 4 11.60 -40.51 -7.22
CA SER A 4 12.87 -41.12 -7.64
C SER A 4 13.52 -40.29 -8.74
N ARG A 5 14.83 -40.03 -8.61
CA ARG A 5 15.66 -39.39 -9.64
C ARG A 5 17.00 -40.11 -9.69
N ASN A 6 17.32 -40.75 -10.81
CA ASN A 6 18.58 -41.45 -11.05
C ASN A 6 19.01 -42.36 -9.88
N GLU A 7 18.13 -43.30 -9.50
CA GLU A 7 18.30 -44.28 -8.40
C GLU A 7 18.21 -43.73 -6.96
N THR A 8 18.28 -42.40 -6.77
CA THR A 8 18.06 -41.77 -5.46
C THR A 8 16.57 -41.64 -5.14
N ARG A 9 16.20 -41.94 -3.89
CA ARG A 9 14.84 -41.75 -3.35
C ARG A 9 14.79 -40.49 -2.50
N LEU A 10 13.85 -39.61 -2.81
CA LEU A 10 13.50 -38.46 -2.01
C LEU A 10 12.12 -38.68 -1.39
N VAL A 11 11.96 -38.22 -0.15
CA VAL A 11 10.64 -38.14 0.50
C VAL A 11 10.27 -36.67 0.61
N LEU A 12 9.13 -36.33 0.03
CA LEU A 12 8.51 -35.02 0.14
C LEU A 12 7.27 -35.13 1.01
N THR A 13 7.27 -34.44 2.15
CA THR A 13 6.10 -34.38 3.03
C THR A 13 5.56 -32.96 3.00
N LEU A 14 4.30 -32.83 2.56
CA LEU A 14 3.55 -31.60 2.65
C LEU A 14 2.50 -31.79 3.74
N ASP A 15 2.67 -31.08 4.85
CA ASP A 15 1.63 -30.92 5.85
C ASP A 15 1.00 -29.54 5.65
N SER A 16 -0.32 -29.47 5.51
CA SER A 16 -1.05 -28.22 5.33
C SER A 16 -2.25 -28.19 6.25
N ASN A 17 -2.37 -27.12 7.03
CA ASN A 17 -3.51 -26.87 7.91
C ASN A 17 -3.95 -25.40 7.79
N CYS A 18 -4.99 -25.03 8.55
CA CYS A 18 -5.56 -23.68 8.51
C CYS A 18 -4.58 -22.57 8.97
N ARG A 19 -3.44 -22.93 9.57
CA ARG A 19 -2.42 -22.02 10.11
C ARG A 19 -1.14 -21.97 9.27
N GLY A 20 -1.00 -22.81 8.24
CA GLY A 20 0.17 -22.82 7.37
C GLY A 20 0.42 -24.16 6.71
N ALA A 21 1.48 -24.22 5.93
CA ALA A 21 1.97 -25.46 5.35
C ALA A 21 3.47 -25.60 5.60
N THR A 22 3.91 -26.82 5.94
CA THR A 22 5.31 -27.17 6.08
C THR A 22 5.66 -28.12 4.95
N LEU A 23 6.75 -27.80 4.23
CA LEU A 23 7.34 -28.71 3.28
C LEU A 23 8.64 -29.27 3.87
N GLN A 24 8.69 -30.59 4.02
CA GLN A 24 9.90 -31.30 4.43
C GLN A 24 10.45 -32.12 3.26
N LEU A 25 11.76 -32.02 3.07
CA LEU A 25 12.53 -32.74 2.07
C LEU A 25 13.55 -33.62 2.78
N GLU A 26 13.52 -34.92 2.52
CA GLU A 26 14.45 -35.89 3.10
C GLU A 26 15.13 -36.71 2.01
N ALA A 27 16.42 -37.00 2.22
CA ALA A 27 17.25 -37.82 1.35
C ALA A 27 18.20 -38.71 2.17
N GLU A 28 18.67 -39.80 1.57
CA GLU A 28 19.69 -40.65 2.18
C GLU A 28 21.02 -39.90 2.37
N ARG A 29 21.77 -40.29 3.40
CA ARG A 29 23.07 -39.68 3.76
C ARG A 29 24.03 -39.74 2.57
N GLY A 30 24.58 -38.59 2.18
CA GLY A 30 25.48 -38.44 1.02
C GLY A 30 24.85 -37.72 -0.18
N ASN A 31 23.52 -37.50 -0.18
CA ASN A 31 22.81 -36.84 -1.28
C ASN A 31 22.50 -35.35 -1.04
N GLN A 32 23.24 -34.66 -0.17
CA GLN A 32 22.95 -33.26 0.21
C GLN A 32 22.85 -32.32 -1.00
N ALA A 33 23.79 -32.42 -1.96
CA ALA A 33 23.78 -31.57 -3.15
C ALA A 33 22.53 -31.75 -4.02
N LEU A 34 21.98 -32.96 -4.07
CA LEU A 34 20.76 -33.25 -4.83
C LEU A 34 19.52 -32.73 -4.09
N LEU A 35 19.53 -32.75 -2.75
CA LEU A 35 18.49 -32.14 -1.92
C LEU A 35 18.49 -30.62 -2.08
N ASP A 36 19.66 -29.99 -2.07
CA ASP A 36 19.80 -28.54 -2.28
C ASP A 36 19.33 -28.12 -3.69
N ASP A 37 19.71 -28.86 -4.75
CA ASP A 37 19.20 -28.63 -6.13
C ASP A 37 17.68 -28.72 -6.19
N PHE A 38 17.10 -29.73 -5.56
CA PHE A 38 15.65 -29.91 -5.53
C PHE A 38 14.95 -28.80 -4.73
N ALA A 39 15.50 -28.38 -3.59
CA ALA A 39 14.98 -27.27 -2.80
C ALA A 39 14.95 -25.96 -3.61
N VAL A 40 16.03 -25.66 -4.33
CA VAL A 40 16.10 -24.49 -5.23
C VAL A 40 15.02 -24.54 -6.32
N GLN A 41 14.76 -25.71 -6.89
CA GLN A 41 13.69 -25.88 -7.90
C GLN A 41 12.29 -25.68 -7.29
N VAL A 42 12.05 -26.21 -6.09
CA VAL A 42 10.79 -26.00 -5.37
C VAL A 42 10.59 -24.53 -5.04
N GLU A 43 11.60 -23.84 -4.54
CA GLU A 43 11.53 -22.39 -4.27
C GLU A 43 11.25 -21.59 -5.53
N ALA A 44 11.92 -21.93 -6.64
CA ALA A 44 11.68 -21.28 -7.92
C ALA A 44 10.24 -21.49 -8.41
N LEU A 45 9.69 -22.70 -8.24
CA LEU A 45 8.30 -23.00 -8.57
C LEU A 45 7.34 -22.26 -7.65
N ALA A 46 7.58 -22.23 -6.34
CA ALA A 46 6.75 -21.52 -5.37
C ALA A 46 6.70 -20.02 -5.64
N LYS A 47 7.84 -19.40 -6.01
CA LYS A 47 7.90 -17.99 -6.43
C LYS A 47 7.15 -17.74 -7.73
N LYS A 48 7.24 -18.67 -8.69
CA LYS A 48 6.56 -18.57 -9.98
C LYS A 48 5.05 -18.71 -9.84
N GLU A 49 4.59 -19.67 -9.04
CA GLU A 49 3.19 -20.00 -8.83
C GLU A 49 2.59 -19.29 -7.59
N ASN A 50 3.24 -18.22 -7.12
CA ASN A 50 2.78 -17.49 -5.94
C ASN A 50 1.41 -16.83 -6.21
N PHE A 51 0.37 -17.41 -5.61
CA PHE A 51 -1.02 -17.03 -5.85
C PHE A 51 -1.40 -15.67 -5.26
N TYR A 52 -0.56 -15.06 -4.42
CA TYR A 52 -0.70 -13.68 -3.96
C TYR A 52 -0.19 -12.65 -4.98
N LYS A 53 0.66 -13.07 -5.92
CA LYS A 53 1.28 -12.15 -6.88
C LYS A 53 0.22 -11.49 -7.78
N GLY A 54 0.29 -10.17 -7.92
CA GLY A 54 -0.68 -9.39 -8.68
C GLY A 54 -2.07 -9.31 -8.03
N LYS A 55 -2.21 -9.68 -6.75
CA LYS A 55 -3.46 -9.58 -5.99
C LYS A 55 -3.43 -8.42 -5.01
N CYS A 56 -4.62 -8.06 -4.53
CA CYS A 56 -4.78 -7.10 -3.45
C CYS A 56 -5.00 -7.88 -2.14
N ILE A 57 -4.23 -7.55 -1.10
CA ILE A 57 -4.26 -8.24 0.19
C ILE A 57 -4.20 -7.25 1.36
N SER A 58 -4.82 -7.61 2.48
CA SER A 58 -4.63 -6.93 3.76
C SER A 58 -3.57 -7.64 4.59
N PHE A 59 -2.73 -6.88 5.28
CA PHE A 59 -1.77 -7.34 6.27
C PHE A 59 -2.23 -6.91 7.68
N GLY A 60 -2.06 -7.79 8.68
CA GLY A 60 -2.57 -7.61 10.04
C GLY A 60 -2.63 -8.92 10.82
N GLY A 61 -1.49 -9.60 10.94
CA GLY A 61 -1.34 -10.92 11.57
C GLY A 61 -1.71 -12.12 10.68
N VAL A 62 -2.66 -11.97 9.75
CA VAL A 62 -2.94 -12.97 8.71
C VAL A 62 -3.20 -12.25 7.37
N LEU A 63 -2.60 -12.76 6.29
CA LEU A 63 -2.87 -12.25 4.94
C LEU A 63 -4.29 -12.60 4.50
N ARG A 64 -5.04 -11.61 4.00
CA ARG A 64 -6.40 -11.84 3.45
C ARG A 64 -6.55 -11.21 2.09
N PHE A 65 -7.16 -11.92 1.16
CA PHE A 65 -7.52 -11.36 -0.15
C PHE A 65 -8.55 -10.25 0.00
N LEU A 66 -8.28 -9.14 -0.66
CA LEU A 66 -9.19 -8.03 -0.80
C LEU A 66 -9.71 -7.97 -2.22
N LYS A 67 -10.99 -7.62 -2.34
CA LYS A 67 -11.56 -7.09 -3.58
C LYS A 67 -11.55 -5.58 -3.44
N PRO A 68 -10.64 -4.85 -4.12
CA PRO A 68 -10.65 -3.39 -4.11
C PRO A 68 -12.04 -2.90 -4.52
N GLY A 69 -12.49 -1.80 -3.92
CA GLY A 69 -13.79 -1.22 -4.27
C GLY A 69 -13.87 -0.87 -5.77
N SER A 70 -15.08 -0.60 -6.25
CA SER A 70 -15.36 -0.24 -7.65
C SER A 70 -14.92 1.18 -8.05
N GLN A 71 -14.10 1.85 -7.24
CA GLN A 71 -13.66 3.23 -7.50
C GLN A 71 -12.56 3.21 -8.56
N SER A 72 -12.85 3.77 -9.74
CA SER A 72 -11.85 4.00 -10.78
C SER A 72 -10.98 5.21 -10.44
N TRP A 73 -9.70 5.16 -10.82
CA TRP A 73 -8.78 6.30 -10.76
C TRP A 73 -9.35 7.55 -11.45
N ASP A 74 -9.99 7.37 -12.61
CA ASP A 74 -10.59 8.47 -13.38
C ASP A 74 -11.73 9.15 -12.63
N SER A 75 -12.37 8.42 -11.71
CA SER A 75 -13.44 8.96 -10.90
C SER A 75 -12.91 9.83 -9.75
N ILE A 76 -11.62 9.81 -9.42
CA ILE A 76 -11.09 10.64 -8.34
C ILE A 76 -11.11 12.12 -8.75
N ILE A 77 -11.77 12.93 -7.92
CA ILE A 77 -11.89 14.38 -8.08
C ILE A 77 -10.75 15.03 -7.29
N LEU A 78 -9.68 15.37 -7.99
CA LEU A 78 -8.51 16.09 -7.49
C LEU A 78 -7.99 16.98 -8.63
N GLU A 79 -7.06 17.89 -8.32
CA GLU A 79 -6.35 18.64 -9.35
C GLU A 79 -5.57 17.67 -10.25
N GLU A 80 -5.58 17.90 -11.57
CA GLU A 80 -4.97 16.97 -12.52
C GLU A 80 -3.47 16.80 -12.28
N SER A 81 -2.77 17.89 -11.94
CA SER A 81 -1.35 17.89 -11.56
C SER A 81 -1.07 16.96 -10.36
N VAL A 82 -1.99 16.93 -9.38
CA VAL A 82 -1.89 16.08 -8.19
C VAL A 82 -2.17 14.62 -8.55
N LYS A 83 -3.16 14.35 -9.42
CA LYS A 83 -3.41 12.99 -9.93
C LYS A 83 -2.21 12.46 -10.70
N ASP A 84 -1.64 13.27 -11.58
CA ASP A 84 -0.46 12.92 -12.35
C ASP A 84 0.72 12.62 -11.43
N ASP A 85 1.03 13.47 -10.45
CA ASP A 85 2.16 13.23 -9.53
C ASP A 85 1.97 11.92 -8.73
N ILE A 86 0.76 11.65 -8.23
CA ILE A 86 0.45 10.39 -7.54
C ILE A 86 0.61 9.19 -8.48
N TYR A 87 0.02 9.22 -9.67
CA TYR A 87 0.01 8.08 -10.59
C TYR A 87 1.40 7.80 -11.17
N LEU A 88 2.13 8.85 -11.57
CA LEU A 88 3.48 8.78 -12.12
C LEU A 88 4.48 8.20 -11.13
N ASN A 89 4.36 8.55 -9.84
CA ASN A 89 5.27 8.06 -8.80
C ASN A 89 4.82 6.73 -8.18
N SER A 90 3.65 6.18 -8.53
CA SER A 90 3.15 4.91 -7.98
C SER A 90 3.06 3.79 -9.02
N VAL A 91 1.89 3.64 -9.65
CA VAL A 91 1.58 2.56 -10.60
C VAL A 91 2.47 2.67 -11.84
N GLN A 92 2.60 3.88 -12.40
CA GLN A 92 3.41 4.07 -13.61
C GLN A 92 4.90 3.87 -13.34
N PHE A 93 5.37 4.28 -12.15
CA PHE A 93 6.75 4.09 -11.73
C PHE A 93 7.13 2.59 -11.76
N LEU A 94 6.30 1.71 -11.19
CA LEU A 94 6.53 0.27 -11.22
C LEU A 94 6.44 -0.31 -12.63
N LYS A 95 5.50 0.15 -13.46
CA LYS A 95 5.39 -0.28 -14.86
C LYS A 95 6.61 0.10 -15.69
N GLN A 96 7.33 1.16 -15.31
CA GLN A 96 8.51 1.66 -16.01
C GLN A 96 9.83 1.29 -15.32
N GLN A 97 9.81 0.45 -14.29
CA GLN A 97 10.97 0.17 -13.44
C GLN A 97 12.23 -0.27 -14.20
N ASP A 98 12.10 -1.03 -15.29
CA ASP A 98 13.24 -1.47 -16.09
C ASP A 98 13.87 -0.35 -16.90
N ARG A 99 13.05 0.56 -17.43
CA ARG A 99 13.54 1.78 -18.09
C ARG A 99 14.26 2.68 -17.08
N LEU A 100 13.66 2.90 -15.91
CA LEU A 100 14.21 3.75 -14.85
C LEU A 100 15.54 3.19 -14.31
N SER A 101 15.65 1.88 -14.18
CA SER A 101 16.87 1.21 -13.75
C SER A 101 18.04 1.38 -14.72
N ARG A 102 17.79 1.38 -16.04
CA ARG A 102 18.83 1.66 -17.04
C ARG A 102 19.36 3.09 -16.97
N LEU A 103 18.59 4.00 -16.35
CA LEU A 103 18.96 5.38 -16.10
C LEU A 103 19.60 5.59 -14.71
N GLY A 104 19.84 4.50 -13.95
CA GLY A 104 20.40 4.58 -12.59
C GLY A 104 19.42 5.07 -11.53
N ILE A 105 18.12 5.16 -11.85
CA ILE A 105 17.10 5.58 -10.89
C ILE A 105 16.73 4.37 -10.01
N PRO A 106 16.75 4.48 -8.66
CA PRO A 106 16.37 3.39 -7.77
C PRO A 106 14.98 2.85 -8.09
N LYS A 107 14.80 1.52 -8.03
CA LYS A 107 13.49 0.85 -8.29
C LYS A 107 12.55 0.89 -7.07
N LYS A 108 12.67 1.89 -6.20
CA LYS A 108 11.78 2.08 -5.04
C LYS A 108 11.28 3.51 -4.98
N ARG A 109 10.09 3.71 -4.40
CA ARG A 109 9.51 5.04 -4.21
C ARG A 109 8.67 5.09 -2.94
N GLY A 110 8.78 6.18 -2.20
CA GLY A 110 7.85 6.49 -1.11
C GLY A 110 6.98 7.70 -1.44
N LEU A 111 5.67 7.59 -1.21
CA LEU A 111 4.70 8.67 -1.29
C LEU A 111 4.02 8.84 0.07
N LEU A 112 3.89 10.07 0.54
CA LEU A 112 3.10 10.43 1.71
C LEU A 112 1.92 11.31 1.28
N LEU A 113 0.70 10.78 1.43
CA LEU A 113 -0.54 11.52 1.24
C LEU A 113 -0.94 12.17 2.57
N ALA A 114 -0.86 13.50 2.63
CA ALA A 114 -1.21 14.28 3.81
C ALA A 114 -2.49 15.09 3.57
N GLY A 115 -3.16 15.52 4.63
CA GLY A 115 -4.31 16.42 4.54
C GLY A 115 -5.32 16.15 5.64
N GLU A 116 -6.27 17.06 5.85
CA GLU A 116 -7.27 16.92 6.90
C GLU A 116 -8.11 15.62 6.76
N PRO A 117 -8.72 15.11 7.85
CA PRO A 117 -9.70 14.03 7.76
C PRO A 117 -10.81 14.34 6.75
N GLY A 118 -11.20 13.35 5.94
CA GLY A 118 -12.27 13.51 4.95
C GLY A 118 -11.87 14.11 3.60
N THR A 119 -10.58 14.43 3.39
CA THR A 119 -10.01 14.90 2.09
C THR A 119 -9.87 13.81 1.02
N GLY A 120 -10.13 12.54 1.36
CA GLY A 120 -10.17 11.44 0.39
C GLY A 120 -8.89 10.61 0.25
N LYS A 121 -7.91 10.73 1.17
CA LYS A 121 -6.66 9.94 1.16
C LYS A 121 -6.89 8.43 0.99
N THR A 122 -7.75 7.83 1.80
CA THR A 122 -8.10 6.40 1.71
C THR A 122 -8.83 6.05 0.40
N ILE A 123 -9.64 6.96 -0.14
CA ILE A 123 -10.33 6.79 -1.43
C ILE A 123 -9.33 6.77 -2.58
N VAL A 124 -8.32 7.65 -2.55
CA VAL A 124 -7.20 7.65 -3.48
C VAL A 124 -6.45 6.32 -3.46
N CYS A 125 -6.09 5.81 -2.27
CA CYS A 125 -5.41 4.52 -2.13
C CYS A 125 -6.23 3.37 -2.74
N LYS A 126 -7.54 3.32 -2.45
CA LYS A 126 -8.46 2.30 -2.99
C LYS A 126 -8.57 2.38 -4.51
N ALA A 127 -8.61 3.58 -5.08
CA ALA A 127 -8.67 3.75 -6.53
C ALA A 127 -7.37 3.35 -7.24
N LEU A 128 -6.20 3.65 -6.66
CA LEU A 128 -4.92 3.16 -7.16
C LEU A 128 -4.86 1.64 -7.11
N MET A 129 -5.24 1.05 -5.98
CA MET A 129 -5.29 -0.40 -5.80
C MET A 129 -6.18 -1.07 -6.84
N SER A 130 -7.36 -0.50 -7.13
CA SER A 130 -8.28 -1.02 -8.15
C SER A 130 -7.71 -0.92 -9.58
N GLY A 131 -6.90 0.11 -9.86
CA GLY A 131 -6.26 0.35 -11.16
C GLY A 131 -4.91 -0.35 -11.38
N ALA A 132 -4.28 -0.87 -10.32
CA ALA A 132 -2.95 -1.46 -10.34
C ALA A 132 -2.95 -2.92 -10.83
N LYS A 133 -3.35 -3.13 -12.09
CA LYS A 133 -3.32 -4.46 -12.74
C LYS A 133 -1.90 -5.04 -12.75
N ASP A 134 -1.79 -6.33 -12.48
CA ASP A 134 -0.55 -7.12 -12.46
C ASP A 134 0.51 -6.65 -11.45
N ILE A 135 0.12 -5.80 -10.50
CA ILE A 135 0.94 -5.34 -9.39
C ILE A 135 0.30 -5.84 -8.10
N THR A 136 1.10 -6.41 -7.20
CA THR A 136 0.60 -6.81 -5.89
C THR A 136 0.29 -5.56 -5.07
N CYS A 137 -0.89 -5.46 -4.47
CA CYS A 137 -1.20 -4.38 -3.52
C CYS A 137 -1.36 -4.95 -2.13
N ILE A 138 -0.60 -4.43 -1.18
CA ILE A 138 -0.66 -4.81 0.23
C ILE A 138 -1.16 -3.61 1.00
N THR A 139 -2.21 -3.75 1.80
CA THR A 139 -2.72 -2.66 2.64
C THR A 139 -2.67 -3.03 4.10
N THR A 140 -2.31 -2.08 4.94
CA THR A 140 -2.30 -2.21 6.39
C THR A 140 -2.66 -0.87 7.01
N ASP A 141 -3.18 -0.91 8.23
CA ASP A 141 -3.26 0.27 9.08
C ASP A 141 -2.06 0.29 10.05
N CYS A 142 -1.75 1.46 10.58
CA CYS A 142 -0.68 1.61 11.56
C CYS A 142 -0.98 0.99 12.93
N TYR A 143 -2.24 0.63 13.23
CA TYR A 143 -2.58 -0.10 14.45
C TYR A 143 -2.01 -1.53 14.39
N GLN A 144 -1.97 -2.18 13.22
CA GLN A 144 -1.33 -3.48 13.03
C GLN A 144 0.20 -3.43 13.17
N LEU A 145 0.82 -2.28 12.90
CA LEU A 145 2.28 -2.14 12.87
C LEU A 145 2.89 -1.71 14.21
N ARG A 146 2.18 -1.89 15.32
CA ARG A 146 2.61 -1.42 16.66
C ARG A 146 3.87 -2.08 17.21
N GLU A 147 4.29 -3.20 16.64
CA GLU A 147 5.55 -3.86 17.00
C GLU A 147 6.49 -3.78 15.80
N ALA A 148 7.76 -3.46 16.06
CA ALA A 148 8.76 -3.22 15.01
C ALA A 148 8.88 -4.39 14.01
N TRP A 149 8.78 -5.63 14.50
CA TRP A 149 8.92 -6.83 13.65
C TRP A 149 7.78 -7.01 12.63
N TYR A 150 6.58 -6.47 12.88
CA TYR A 150 5.50 -6.48 11.87
C TYR A 150 5.84 -5.61 10.66
N VAL A 151 6.66 -4.57 10.85
CA VAL A 151 7.17 -3.75 9.73
C VAL A 151 8.12 -4.58 8.89
N ASP A 152 9.04 -5.30 9.52
CA ASP A 152 10.00 -6.14 8.82
C ASP A 152 9.29 -7.22 8.01
N GLU A 153 8.33 -7.93 8.62
CA GLU A 153 7.49 -8.94 7.97
C GLU A 153 6.70 -8.36 6.78
N LEU A 154 6.09 -7.17 6.94
CA LEU A 154 5.37 -6.49 5.86
C LEU A 154 6.27 -6.27 4.64
N TYR A 155 7.49 -5.77 4.85
CA TYR A 155 8.40 -5.47 3.76
C TYR A 155 9.07 -6.74 3.19
N GLU A 156 9.26 -7.79 3.98
CA GLU A 156 9.66 -9.11 3.46
C GLU A 156 8.64 -9.63 2.45
N ILE A 157 7.37 -9.66 2.84
CA ILE A 157 6.26 -10.07 1.96
C ILE A 157 6.18 -9.15 0.73
N ALA A 158 6.32 -7.84 0.90
CA ALA A 158 6.28 -6.90 -0.22
C ALA A 158 7.39 -7.16 -1.25
N ARG A 159 8.60 -7.51 -0.80
CA ARG A 159 9.74 -7.86 -1.67
C ARG A 159 9.49 -9.15 -2.43
N GLU A 160 9.00 -10.19 -1.74
CA GLU A 160 8.69 -11.48 -2.37
C GLU A 160 7.60 -11.36 -3.43
N LEU A 161 6.63 -10.46 -3.21
CA LEU A 161 5.50 -10.23 -4.10
C LEU A 161 5.73 -9.11 -5.13
N SER A 162 6.97 -8.63 -5.26
CA SER A 162 7.36 -7.58 -6.21
C SER A 162 7.02 -7.96 -7.68
N PRO A 163 6.54 -7.01 -8.52
CA PRO A 163 6.31 -5.59 -8.20
C PRO A 163 5.11 -5.38 -7.27
N SER A 164 5.28 -4.53 -6.25
CA SER A 164 4.26 -4.34 -5.21
C SER A 164 4.09 -2.88 -4.77
N ILE A 165 2.88 -2.55 -4.34
CA ILE A 165 2.54 -1.28 -3.68
C ILE A 165 2.07 -1.59 -2.26
N VAL A 166 2.73 -0.99 -1.27
CA VAL A 166 2.39 -1.08 0.16
C VAL A 166 1.63 0.18 0.55
N PHE A 167 0.37 0.02 0.94
CA PHE A 167 -0.49 1.08 1.46
C PHE A 167 -0.49 1.04 2.99
N ILE A 168 -0.03 2.12 3.63
CA ILE A 168 0.01 2.25 5.10
C ILE A 168 -0.94 3.38 5.50
N GLU A 169 -2.07 3.05 6.12
CA GLU A 169 -3.05 4.05 6.55
C GLU A 169 -2.81 4.56 7.98
N ASP A 170 -3.05 5.86 8.19
CA ASP A 170 -3.02 6.54 9.49
C ASP A 170 -1.66 6.51 10.22
N LEU A 171 -0.59 6.96 9.55
CA LEU A 171 0.75 7.08 10.13
C LEU A 171 0.80 7.89 11.43
N ASP A 172 -0.12 8.83 11.61
CA ASP A 172 -0.22 9.62 12.84
C ASP A 172 -0.54 8.77 14.09
N LEU A 173 -0.99 7.51 13.93
CA LEU A 173 -1.19 6.58 15.05
C LEU A 173 0.13 6.06 15.65
N ILE A 174 1.20 5.95 14.86
CA ILE A 174 2.53 5.53 15.33
C ILE A 174 3.52 6.71 15.41
N GLY A 175 3.20 7.83 14.74
CA GLY A 175 4.02 9.04 14.67
C GLY A 175 4.18 9.80 16.00
N LYS A 176 3.12 9.84 16.81
CA LYS A 176 3.05 10.63 18.08
C LYS A 176 3.86 10.04 19.24
N SER A 177 4.38 8.83 19.09
CA SER A 177 4.96 8.03 20.17
C SER A 177 6.33 8.49 20.68
N ARG A 178 6.98 9.50 20.06
CA ARG A 178 8.30 9.97 20.49
C ARG A 178 8.28 10.76 21.80
N ASP A 179 7.17 11.42 22.14
CA ASP A 179 7.11 12.22 23.37
C ASP A 179 6.80 11.37 24.62
N GLU A 180 6.31 10.13 24.45
CA GLU A 180 5.89 9.27 25.56
C GLU A 180 6.83 8.08 25.87
N TYR A 181 7.65 7.63 24.91
CA TYR A 181 8.50 6.45 25.10
C TYR A 181 9.98 6.83 25.27
N GLY A 182 10.49 6.58 26.47
CA GLY A 182 11.91 6.72 26.82
C GLY A 182 12.84 5.92 25.89
N ASN A 183 14.07 6.44 25.80
CA ASN A 183 15.11 6.27 24.78
C ASN A 183 15.66 4.86 24.45
N GLU A 184 14.98 3.73 24.73
CA GLU A 184 15.64 2.41 24.65
C GLU A 184 15.01 1.37 23.69
N ALA A 185 13.78 1.58 23.17
CA ALA A 185 13.17 0.66 22.21
C ALA A 185 13.04 1.27 20.80
N ALA A 186 13.30 0.47 19.77
CA ALA A 186 12.99 0.84 18.39
C ALA A 186 11.47 1.03 18.25
N THR A 187 11.02 2.27 18.12
CA THR A 187 9.61 2.57 17.89
C THR A 187 9.17 2.02 16.54
N PRO A 188 7.90 1.63 16.37
CA PRO A 188 7.32 1.24 15.08
C PRO A 188 7.64 2.20 13.93
N LEU A 189 7.61 3.51 14.23
CA LEU A 189 7.96 4.54 13.28
C LEU A 189 9.42 4.47 12.86
N SER A 190 10.33 4.23 13.82
CA SER A 190 11.76 4.06 13.52
C SER A 190 12.05 2.81 12.69
N ALA A 191 11.33 1.70 12.94
CA ALA A 191 11.40 0.50 12.13
C ALA A 191 10.91 0.74 10.70
N LEU A 192 9.75 1.41 10.54
CA LEU A 192 9.24 1.80 9.22
C LEU A 192 10.23 2.68 8.47
N LEU A 193 10.85 3.64 9.17
CA LEU A 193 11.86 4.51 8.59
C LEU A 193 13.11 3.74 8.12
N ALA A 194 13.59 2.80 8.93
CA ALA A 194 14.71 1.94 8.57
C ALA A 194 14.38 1.06 7.37
N ALA A 195 13.17 0.48 7.34
CA ALA A 195 12.70 -0.31 6.22
C ALA A 195 12.63 0.53 4.93
N LEU A 196 12.13 1.77 4.99
CA LEU A 196 12.09 2.69 3.85
C LEU A 196 13.49 3.12 3.37
N ASP A 197 14.43 3.34 4.30
CA ASP A 197 15.80 3.75 4.00
C ASP A 197 16.66 2.65 3.38
N GLY A 198 16.25 1.37 3.47
CA GLY A 198 16.93 0.23 2.85
C GLY A 198 17.06 0.38 1.33
N LEU A 199 18.12 1.07 0.89
CA LEU A 199 18.35 1.47 -0.51
C LEU A 199 18.47 0.29 -1.47
N GLU A 200 18.93 -0.87 -0.99
CA GLU A 200 19.13 -2.07 -1.82
C GLU A 200 18.08 -3.16 -1.61
N THR A 201 17.26 -3.10 -0.55
CA THR A 201 16.38 -4.21 -0.20
C THR A 201 15.01 -4.13 -0.87
N ASN A 202 14.45 -2.93 -1.08
CA ASN A 202 13.06 -2.78 -1.52
C ASN A 202 12.88 -2.57 -3.04
N LEU A 203 13.67 -3.28 -3.86
CA LEU A 203 13.58 -3.17 -5.32
C LEU A 203 12.20 -3.63 -5.85
N GLY A 204 11.55 -2.78 -6.63
CA GLY A 204 10.22 -3.00 -7.18
C GLY A 204 9.09 -2.81 -6.16
N VAL A 205 9.36 -2.14 -5.04
CA VAL A 205 8.36 -1.80 -4.01
C VAL A 205 8.11 -0.29 -4.00
N VAL A 206 6.83 0.09 -4.05
CA VAL A 206 6.38 1.47 -3.78
C VAL A 206 5.62 1.49 -2.48
N THR A 207 5.95 2.40 -1.57
CA THR A 207 5.17 2.64 -0.35
C THR A 207 4.33 3.90 -0.51
N ILE A 208 3.03 3.81 -0.24
CA ILE A 208 2.11 4.94 -0.16
C ILE A 208 1.54 4.98 1.26
N ALA A 209 1.84 6.02 2.00
CA ALA A 209 1.34 6.17 3.36
C ALA A 209 0.39 7.36 3.48
N THR A 210 -0.56 7.32 4.42
CA THR A 210 -1.49 8.42 4.67
C THR A 210 -1.29 9.02 6.06
N THR A 211 -1.55 10.31 6.20
CA THR A 211 -1.59 10.98 7.50
C THR A 211 -2.60 12.11 7.53
N ASN A 212 -3.26 12.30 8.67
CA ASN A 212 -4.12 13.45 8.91
C ASN A 212 -3.34 14.69 9.41
N PHE A 213 -2.14 14.49 9.96
CA PHE A 213 -1.39 15.50 10.68
C PHE A 213 0.07 15.50 10.26
N LEU A 214 0.36 16.16 9.14
CA LEU A 214 1.73 16.24 8.61
C LEU A 214 2.71 16.82 9.64
N ASP A 215 2.30 17.84 10.39
CA ASP A 215 3.14 18.51 11.39
C ASP A 215 3.43 17.65 12.63
N SER A 216 2.62 16.61 12.88
CA SER A 216 2.85 15.66 13.97
C SER A 216 3.86 14.57 13.63
N LEU A 217 4.22 14.44 12.35
CA LEU A 217 5.23 13.50 11.91
C LEU A 217 6.62 14.11 12.11
N ASP A 218 7.56 13.28 12.57
CA ASP A 218 8.97 13.66 12.71
C ASP A 218 9.47 14.36 11.44
N ASN A 219 10.07 15.55 11.59
CA ASN A 219 10.69 16.30 10.50
C ASN A 219 11.67 15.44 9.66
N ALA A 220 12.26 14.40 10.25
CA ALA A 220 13.11 13.45 9.55
C ALA A 220 12.38 12.56 8.52
N LEU A 221 11.05 12.40 8.61
CA LEU A 221 10.22 11.72 7.60
C LEU A 221 10.07 12.56 6.33
N ILE A 222 9.87 13.87 6.50
CA ILE A 222 9.54 14.81 5.43
C ILE A 222 10.80 15.31 4.74
N ARG A 223 11.88 15.54 5.49
CA ARG A 223 13.06 16.27 5.02
C ARG A 223 14.20 15.40 4.50
N ARG A 224 14.14 14.07 4.67
CA ARG A 224 15.20 13.16 4.20
C ARG A 224 14.80 12.51 2.86
N PRO A 225 15.48 12.88 1.75
CA PRO A 225 15.31 12.20 0.48
C PRO A 225 15.75 10.74 0.61
N SER A 226 14.82 9.80 0.41
CA SER A 226 14.98 8.32 0.38
C SER A 226 13.78 7.59 1.00
N ARG A 227 13.05 8.26 1.89
CA ARG A 227 11.93 7.71 2.69
C ARG A 227 10.60 7.94 2.01
N PHE A 228 10.23 9.21 1.91
CA PHE A 228 9.10 9.70 1.12
C PHE A 228 9.65 10.70 0.11
N ASP A 229 9.84 10.24 -1.13
CA ASP A 229 10.30 11.07 -2.25
C ASP A 229 9.28 12.13 -2.68
N ARG A 230 8.01 11.88 -2.35
CA ARG A 230 6.88 12.77 -2.63
C ARG A 230 6.01 12.91 -1.39
N VAL A 231 5.79 14.15 -0.98
CA VAL A 231 4.80 14.50 0.04
C VAL A 231 3.72 15.32 -0.65
N ILE A 232 2.51 14.77 -0.71
CA ILE A 232 1.40 15.31 -1.49
C ILE A 232 0.28 15.65 -0.51
N THR A 233 -0.04 16.94 -0.41
CA THR A 233 -1.12 17.42 0.46
C THR A 233 -2.44 17.48 -0.31
N LEU A 234 -3.38 16.62 0.04
CA LEU A 234 -4.77 16.71 -0.41
C LEU A 234 -5.47 17.84 0.33
N LYS A 235 -5.93 18.82 -0.43
CA LYS A 235 -6.58 20.03 0.07
C LYS A 235 -8.10 19.88 0.02
N ARG A 236 -8.80 20.84 0.62
CA ARG A 236 -10.24 21.01 0.43
C ARG A 236 -10.52 21.34 -1.05
N PRO A 237 -11.66 20.88 -1.58
CA PRO A 237 -12.01 21.08 -2.98
C PRO A 237 -12.26 22.55 -3.31
N ASP A 238 -11.78 22.99 -4.48
CA ASP A 238 -12.14 24.27 -5.06
C ASP A 238 -13.62 24.30 -5.52
N LEU A 239 -14.10 25.45 -6.01
CA LEU A 239 -15.50 25.59 -6.43
C LEU A 239 -15.90 24.57 -7.51
N SER A 240 -15.04 24.33 -8.50
CA SER A 240 -15.29 23.40 -9.60
C SER A 240 -15.37 21.96 -9.08
N GLN A 241 -14.43 21.57 -8.24
CA GLN A 241 -14.39 20.26 -7.58
C GLN A 241 -15.60 20.05 -6.67
N ARG A 242 -16.01 21.07 -5.91
CA ARG A 242 -17.25 21.01 -5.09
C ARG A 242 -18.48 20.79 -5.94
N GLN A 243 -18.62 21.51 -7.05
CA GLN A 243 -19.72 21.31 -7.99
C GLN A 243 -19.72 19.87 -8.54
N GLU A 244 -18.57 19.34 -8.94
CA GLU A 244 -18.48 17.96 -9.44
C GLU A 244 -18.86 16.93 -8.37
N ILE A 245 -18.31 17.07 -7.14
CA ILE A 245 -18.63 16.20 -6.01
C ILE A 245 -20.14 16.21 -5.74
N ILE A 246 -20.74 17.40 -5.59
CA ILE A 246 -22.17 17.55 -5.32
C ILE A 246 -23.01 16.96 -6.46
N ASN A 247 -22.68 17.23 -7.71
CA ASN A 247 -23.40 16.69 -8.86
C ASN A 247 -23.33 15.16 -8.91
N ARG A 248 -22.19 14.57 -8.55
CA ARG A 248 -22.03 13.13 -8.49
C ARG A 248 -22.90 12.51 -7.39
N LEU A 249 -22.91 13.11 -6.20
CA LEU A 249 -23.76 12.68 -5.08
C LEU A 249 -25.26 12.79 -5.44
N CYS A 250 -25.62 13.86 -6.15
CA CYS A 250 -26.99 14.11 -6.61
C CYS A 250 -27.47 13.17 -7.74
N ARG A 251 -26.64 12.22 -8.20
CA ARG A 251 -27.13 11.12 -9.06
C ARG A 251 -28.08 10.20 -8.28
N LYS A 252 -27.92 10.12 -6.95
CA LYS A 252 -28.77 9.32 -6.07
C LYS A 252 -29.78 10.19 -5.29
N ILE A 253 -29.41 11.43 -4.96
CA ILE A 253 -30.23 12.35 -4.17
C ILE A 253 -30.74 13.49 -5.04
N ARG A 254 -32.04 13.77 -5.02
CA ARG A 254 -32.64 14.78 -5.89
C ARG A 254 -32.60 16.17 -5.26
N LEU A 255 -31.56 16.94 -5.57
CA LEU A 255 -31.51 18.39 -5.33
C LEU A 255 -31.74 19.16 -6.64
N SER A 256 -32.40 20.31 -6.57
CA SER A 256 -32.56 21.21 -7.73
C SER A 256 -31.19 21.77 -8.16
N PRO A 257 -31.00 22.14 -9.45
CA PRO A 257 -29.76 22.75 -9.91
C PRO A 257 -29.34 23.99 -9.09
N ASP A 258 -30.32 24.82 -8.69
CA ASP A 258 -30.08 26.00 -7.87
C ASP A 258 -29.57 25.64 -6.48
N ALA A 259 -30.14 24.62 -5.83
CA ALA A 259 -29.69 24.13 -4.54
C ALA A 259 -28.25 23.57 -4.62
N ARG A 260 -27.93 22.83 -5.69
CA ARG A 260 -26.56 22.32 -5.91
C ARG A 260 -25.55 23.44 -6.08
N LEU A 261 -25.89 24.45 -6.87
CA LEU A 261 -25.04 25.62 -7.08
C LEU A 261 -24.87 26.44 -5.81
N TYR A 262 -25.95 26.62 -5.04
CA TYR A 262 -25.93 27.28 -3.74
C TYR A 262 -24.98 26.57 -2.78
N LEU A 263 -25.12 25.24 -2.63
CA LEU A 263 -24.24 24.44 -1.78
C LEU A 263 -22.78 24.58 -2.21
N ALA A 264 -22.47 24.47 -3.50
CA ALA A 264 -21.09 24.58 -3.99
C ALA A 264 -20.45 25.94 -3.68
N ARG A 265 -21.22 27.03 -3.76
CA ARG A 265 -20.75 28.39 -3.45
C ARG A 265 -20.55 28.66 -1.97
N HIS A 266 -21.32 28.01 -1.09
CA HIS A 266 -21.33 28.29 0.35
C HIS A 266 -20.66 27.20 1.21
N SER A 267 -19.84 26.34 0.60
CA SER A 267 -19.17 25.21 1.27
C SER A 267 -17.65 25.23 1.10
N GLU A 268 -17.05 26.42 0.97
CA GLU A 268 -15.60 26.63 0.78
C GLU A 268 -14.74 25.95 1.85
N CYS A 269 -15.26 25.88 3.08
CA CYS A 269 -14.56 25.27 4.21
C CYS A 269 -14.78 23.75 4.32
N TYR A 270 -15.53 23.12 3.43
CA TYR A 270 -15.93 21.72 3.59
C TYR A 270 -14.98 20.76 2.88
N THR A 271 -14.66 19.66 3.56
CA THR A 271 -14.02 18.50 2.95
C THR A 271 -15.02 17.73 2.08
N PRO A 272 -14.56 16.88 1.14
CA PRO A 272 -15.43 15.99 0.38
C PRO A 272 -16.39 15.17 1.25
N ALA A 273 -15.93 14.67 2.40
CA ALA A 273 -16.78 13.94 3.35
C ALA A 273 -17.87 14.84 3.98
N GLN A 274 -17.54 16.08 4.33
CA GLN A 274 -18.52 17.05 4.85
C GLN A 274 -19.54 17.47 3.79
N LEU A 275 -19.12 17.65 2.53
CA LEU A 275 -20.03 17.88 1.40
C LEU A 275 -21.01 16.72 1.21
N GLN A 276 -20.51 15.49 1.32
CA GLN A 276 -21.34 14.30 1.26
C GLN A 276 -22.41 14.30 2.34
N GLU A 277 -22.04 14.59 3.59
CA GLU A 277 -22.97 14.65 4.71
C GLU A 277 -24.06 15.71 4.49
N VAL A 278 -23.69 16.91 4.05
CA VAL A 278 -24.64 18.01 3.79
C VAL A 278 -25.63 17.66 2.69
N VAL A 279 -25.15 17.04 1.60
CA VAL A 279 -26.03 16.58 0.52
C VAL A 279 -26.96 15.46 1.00
N PHE A 280 -26.47 14.56 1.87
CA PHE A 280 -27.26 13.47 2.43
C PHE A 280 -28.37 14.00 3.34
N GLN A 281 -28.06 14.95 4.22
CA GLN A 281 -29.03 15.60 5.09
C GLN A 281 -30.08 16.41 4.31
N SER A 282 -29.68 17.02 3.19
CA SER A 282 -30.60 17.79 2.31
C SER A 282 -31.56 16.90 1.50
N GLY A 283 -31.36 15.58 1.51
CA GLY A 283 -32.21 14.62 0.82
C GLY A 283 -33.35 14.04 1.67
N TYR A 284 -33.37 14.35 2.97
CA TYR A 284 -34.47 14.06 3.90
C TYR A 284 -35.51 15.18 3.86
#